data_AF-A0A4Y7TRL8-F1
#
_entry.id   AF-A0A4Y7TRL8-F1
#
_cell.length_a   1.000
_cell.length_b   1.000
_cell.length_c   1.000
_cell.angle_alpha   90.00
_cell.angle_beta   90.00
_cell.angle_gamma   90.00
#
_symmetry.space_group_name_H-M   'P 1'
#
loop_
_entity.id
_entity.type
_entity.pdbx_description
1 polymer ?
#
loop_
_entity_poly.entity_id
_entity_poly.type
_entity_poly.pdbx_seq_one_letter_code
_entity_poly.pdbx_strand_id
1 'polypeptide(L)'
;MNPSILSTIPTTSKIHDFFTRHDDKQQNGLITRLDRSPIRQKKVAFFSALALNIVIIICLTILAVLAIRNNLQAPYPPSTRLAFALTQNILLASAVVALLRSTIIPFFLGECRLRYLYGFQEAELAIRRAPRSRSLDLRNITNLSGDSKAPKLTGSALVPLCYAAQNLVDMKLVYYRPGALFSSNYWTPEYSAMLDAYNCLGAGQLAEVDFDFAVWKQADGAWTVCELWRLQEMAHDATAVSTAEAAIIILRSFMDLDAFTSRELSDAL
;
A
#
# COMPACT_ATOMS: atom_id res chain seq x y z
N MET A 1 15.43 25.67 16.03
CA MET A 1 14.10 25.74 15.37
C MET A 1 13.53 24.34 15.42
N ASN A 2 12.34 24.13 15.97
CA ASN A 2 11.72 22.80 15.98
C ASN A 2 11.19 22.51 14.57
N PRO A 3 11.78 21.58 13.81
CA PRO A 3 11.21 21.19 12.53
C PRO A 3 9.84 20.56 12.79
N SER A 4 8.81 21.07 12.13
CA SER A 4 7.47 20.52 12.23
C SER A 4 7.40 19.19 11.47
N ILE A 5 7.07 18.10 12.17
CA ILE A 5 6.84 16.76 11.61
C ILE A 5 5.71 16.78 10.57
N LEU A 6 4.78 17.69 10.79
CA LEU A 6 3.64 17.96 9.93
C LEU A 6 3.90 19.25 9.19
N SER A 7 3.76 19.21 7.87
CA SER A 7 3.79 20.41 7.06
C SER A 7 2.71 20.37 5.99
N THR A 8 2.20 21.54 5.67
CA THR A 8 1.28 21.73 4.54
C THR A 8 2.13 22.08 3.32
N ILE A 9 1.90 21.38 2.23
CA ILE A 9 2.63 21.60 0.99
C ILE A 9 2.06 22.85 0.30
N PRO A 10 2.91 23.78 -0.16
CA PRO A 10 2.47 24.89 -0.99
C PRO A 10 1.79 24.40 -2.27
N THR A 11 0.64 24.98 -2.59
CA THR A 11 -0.14 24.65 -3.82
C THR A 11 0.60 24.95 -5.11
N THR A 12 1.64 25.80 -5.06
CA THR A 12 2.50 26.16 -6.20
C THR A 12 3.66 25.19 -6.42
N SER A 13 3.85 24.20 -5.54
CA SER A 13 4.99 23.28 -5.62
C SER A 13 4.74 22.14 -6.62
N LYS A 14 5.80 21.65 -7.25
CA LYS A 14 5.71 20.51 -8.19
C LYS A 14 5.27 19.21 -7.52
N ILE A 15 5.63 19.03 -6.26
CA ILE A 15 5.22 17.86 -5.49
C ILE A 15 3.72 17.88 -5.19
N HIS A 16 3.14 19.07 -4.98
CA HIS A 16 1.68 19.24 -4.86
C HIS A 16 0.96 18.85 -6.16
N ASP A 17 1.43 19.34 -7.31
CA ASP A 17 0.87 18.97 -8.63
C ASP A 17 0.99 17.46 -8.88
N PHE A 18 2.13 16.87 -8.52
CA PHE A 18 2.37 15.43 -8.64
C PHE A 18 1.33 14.62 -7.86
N PHE A 19 1.21 14.85 -6.54
CA PHE A 19 0.27 14.09 -5.73
C PHE A 19 -1.18 14.34 -6.11
N THR A 20 -1.53 15.56 -6.52
CA THR A 20 -2.89 15.90 -6.98
C THR A 20 -3.30 15.10 -8.22
N ARG A 21 -2.36 14.82 -9.15
CA ARG A 21 -2.65 13.96 -10.32
C ARG A 21 -2.90 12.50 -9.97
N HIS A 22 -2.32 12.03 -8.87
CA HIS A 22 -2.45 10.65 -8.40
C HIS A 22 -3.46 10.50 -7.26
N ASP A 23 -4.17 11.57 -6.89
CA ASP A 23 -5.22 11.46 -5.89
C ASP A 23 -6.38 10.61 -6.41
N ASP A 24 -7.11 9.96 -5.50
CA ASP A 24 -8.39 9.36 -5.86
C ASP A 24 -9.57 10.19 -5.36
N LYS A 25 -10.76 9.86 -5.87
CA LYS A 25 -12.02 10.47 -5.44
C LYS A 25 -12.30 10.28 -3.95
N GLN A 26 -11.60 9.36 -3.28
CA GLN A 26 -11.78 9.03 -1.88
C GLN A 26 -10.74 9.74 -0.99
N GLN A 27 -9.79 10.49 -1.60
CA GLN A 27 -8.68 11.14 -0.93
C GLN A 27 -7.91 10.19 0.00
N ASN A 28 -7.74 8.95 -0.46
CA ASN A 28 -6.98 7.95 0.29
C ASN A 28 -5.52 8.39 0.35
N GLY A 29 -4.95 8.40 1.56
CA GLY A 29 -3.57 8.81 1.76
C GLY A 29 -2.57 7.96 0.98
N LEU A 30 -1.44 8.55 0.65
CA LEU A 30 -0.30 7.90 0.04
C LEU A 30 0.83 7.78 1.06
N ILE A 31 1.64 6.73 0.96
CA ILE A 31 2.89 6.60 1.71
C ILE A 31 4.03 6.44 0.71
N THR A 32 5.10 7.18 0.93
CA THR A 32 6.32 7.13 0.12
C THR A 32 7.47 6.60 0.96
N ARG A 33 8.42 5.92 0.31
CA ARG A 33 9.71 5.55 0.89
C ARG A 33 10.72 5.33 -0.22
N LEU A 34 11.96 5.74 0.03
CA LEU A 34 13.10 5.27 -0.72
C LEU A 34 13.62 3.95 -0.12
N ASP A 35 13.45 2.86 -0.85
CA ASP A 35 14.04 1.57 -0.52
C ASP A 35 15.51 1.54 -0.96
N ARG A 36 16.41 1.65 0.01
CA ARG A 36 17.86 1.53 -0.15
C ARG A 36 18.37 0.11 0.12
N SER A 37 17.49 -0.89 0.10
CA SER A 37 17.90 -2.29 0.28
C SER A 37 18.87 -2.75 -0.82
N PRO A 38 19.76 -3.72 -0.56
CA PRO A 38 20.69 -4.22 -1.56
C PRO A 38 19.97 -4.75 -2.80
N ILE A 39 20.50 -4.43 -4.00
CA ILE A 39 19.94 -4.87 -5.29
C ILE A 39 19.67 -6.39 -5.33
N ARG A 40 20.53 -7.20 -4.69
CA ARG A 40 20.33 -8.65 -4.59
C ARG A 40 19.01 -9.00 -3.91
N GLN A 41 18.65 -8.32 -2.83
CA GLN A 41 17.40 -8.58 -2.10
C GLN A 41 16.19 -8.19 -2.96
N LYS A 42 16.26 -7.06 -3.66
CA LYS A 42 15.23 -6.59 -4.60
C LYS A 42 15.01 -7.58 -5.74
N LYS A 43 16.09 -8.10 -6.34
CA LYS A 43 16.03 -9.15 -7.37
C LYS A 43 15.36 -10.42 -6.85
N VAL A 44 15.75 -10.90 -5.67
CA VAL A 44 15.14 -12.09 -5.07
C VAL A 44 13.64 -11.89 -4.87
N ALA A 45 13.22 -10.76 -4.29
CA ALA A 45 11.80 -10.45 -4.10
C ALA A 45 11.03 -10.43 -5.43
N PHE A 46 11.59 -9.78 -6.46
CA PHE A 46 11.00 -9.73 -7.80
C PHE A 46 10.84 -11.11 -8.43
N PHE A 47 11.89 -11.94 -8.41
CA PHE A 47 11.81 -13.28 -9.01
C PHE A 47 10.91 -14.23 -8.23
N SER A 48 10.84 -14.10 -6.90
CA SER A 48 9.86 -14.82 -6.07
C SER A 48 8.43 -14.42 -6.45
N ALA A 49 8.17 -13.12 -6.63
CA ALA A 49 6.89 -12.61 -7.11
C ALA A 49 6.53 -13.13 -8.50
N LEU A 50 7.49 -13.10 -9.43
CA LEU A 50 7.32 -13.60 -10.79
C LEU A 50 6.97 -15.09 -10.79
N ALA A 51 7.70 -15.90 -10.01
CA ALA A 51 7.44 -17.32 -9.87
C ALA A 51 6.03 -17.59 -9.33
N LEU A 52 5.61 -16.85 -8.29
CA LEU A 52 4.25 -16.97 -7.74
C LEU A 52 3.18 -16.65 -8.79
N ASN A 53 3.33 -15.55 -9.53
CA ASN A 53 2.39 -15.16 -10.59
C ASN A 53 2.34 -16.19 -11.73
N ILE A 54 3.47 -16.76 -12.13
CA ILE A 54 3.54 -17.85 -13.12
C ILE A 54 2.78 -19.08 -12.61
N VAL A 55 3.01 -19.50 -11.36
CA VAL A 55 2.30 -20.63 -10.74
C VAL A 55 0.79 -20.40 -10.73
N ILE A 56 0.34 -19.19 -10.35
CA ILE A 56 -1.09 -18.83 -10.38
C ILE A 56 -1.66 -18.99 -11.79
N ILE A 57 -0.97 -18.48 -12.83
CA ILE A 57 -1.41 -18.60 -14.22
C ILE A 57 -1.51 -20.07 -14.66
N ILE A 58 -0.50 -20.88 -14.33
CA ILE A 58 -0.50 -22.33 -14.64
C ILE A 58 -1.69 -23.01 -13.95
N CYS A 59 -1.90 -22.77 -12.66
CA CYS A 59 -3.02 -23.33 -11.90
C CYS A 59 -4.38 -22.93 -12.49
N LEU A 60 -4.56 -21.66 -12.87
CA LEU A 60 -5.80 -21.19 -13.51
C LEU A 60 -6.02 -21.85 -14.88
N THR A 61 -4.96 -22.04 -15.65
CA THR A 61 -5.02 -22.70 -16.95
C THR A 61 -5.42 -24.17 -16.80
N ILE A 62 -4.79 -24.89 -15.87
CA ILE A 62 -5.14 -26.29 -15.56
C ILE A 62 -6.59 -26.39 -15.09
N LEU A 63 -7.02 -25.51 -14.18
CA LEU A 63 -8.39 -25.51 -13.67
C LEU A 63 -9.41 -25.27 -14.80
N ALA A 64 -9.12 -24.36 -15.73
CA ALA A 64 -9.96 -24.12 -16.89
C ALA A 64 -10.04 -25.35 -17.82
N VAL A 65 -8.91 -25.99 -18.12
CA VAL A 65 -8.88 -27.20 -18.94
C VAL A 65 -9.66 -28.34 -18.28
N LEU A 66 -9.49 -28.55 -16.97
CA LEU A 66 -10.22 -29.57 -16.22
C LEU A 66 -11.72 -29.29 -16.18
N ALA A 67 -12.13 -28.03 -15.98
CA ALA A 67 -13.54 -27.64 -16.00
C ALA A 67 -14.19 -27.91 -17.36
N ILE A 68 -13.51 -27.54 -18.46
CA ILE A 68 -13.99 -27.80 -19.82
C ILE A 68 -14.11 -29.31 -20.06
N ARG A 69 -13.07 -30.08 -19.70
CA ARG A 69 -13.08 -31.54 -19.86
C ARG A 69 -14.22 -32.20 -19.06
N ASN A 70 -14.41 -31.80 -17.81
CA ASN A 70 -15.48 -32.34 -16.96
C ASN A 70 -16.87 -32.04 -17.54
N ASN A 71 -17.09 -30.82 -18.04
CA ASN A 71 -18.34 -30.43 -18.69
C ASN A 71 -18.64 -31.27 -19.94
N LEU A 72 -17.62 -31.67 -20.70
CA LEU A 72 -17.76 -32.51 -21.88
C LEU A 72 -18.06 -33.99 -21.55
N GLN A 73 -17.54 -34.50 -20.43
CA GLN A 73 -17.63 -35.92 -20.04
C GLN A 73 -18.80 -36.24 -19.10
N ALA A 74 -19.55 -35.22 -18.65
CA ALA A 74 -20.57 -35.40 -17.63
C ALA A 74 -21.79 -36.22 -18.12
N PRO A 75 -22.18 -37.31 -17.44
CA PRO A 75 -23.27 -38.21 -17.83
C PRO A 75 -24.64 -37.67 -17.38
N TYR A 76 -24.93 -36.40 -17.65
CA TYR A 76 -26.20 -35.76 -17.27
C TYR A 76 -27.10 -35.52 -18.50
N PRO A 77 -28.43 -35.46 -18.31
CA PRO A 77 -29.36 -35.00 -19.33
C PRO A 77 -28.93 -33.65 -19.93
N PRO A 78 -29.20 -33.38 -21.22
CA PRO A 78 -28.70 -32.19 -21.91
C PRO A 78 -29.07 -30.85 -21.24
N SER A 79 -30.27 -30.75 -20.66
CA SER A 79 -30.77 -29.53 -20.01
C SER A 79 -30.06 -29.22 -18.69
N THR A 80 -29.86 -30.22 -17.83
CA THR A 80 -29.14 -30.06 -16.57
C THR A 80 -27.65 -29.85 -16.81
N ARG A 81 -27.07 -30.55 -17.80
CA ARG A 81 -25.68 -30.36 -18.23
C ARG A 81 -25.41 -28.91 -18.67
N LEU A 82 -26.32 -28.31 -19.44
CA LEU A 82 -26.16 -26.92 -19.87
C LEU A 82 -26.20 -25.94 -18.69
N ALA A 83 -27.16 -26.11 -17.76
CA ALA A 83 -27.28 -25.24 -16.59
C ALA A 83 -26.05 -25.32 -15.66
N PHE A 84 -25.55 -26.54 -15.40
CA PHE A 84 -24.33 -26.74 -14.61
C PHE A 84 -23.10 -26.17 -15.30
N ALA A 85 -22.91 -26.45 -16.59
CA ALA A 85 -21.77 -25.94 -17.35
C ALA A 85 -21.77 -24.42 -17.38
N LEU A 86 -22.93 -23.78 -17.60
CA LEU A 86 -23.03 -22.31 -17.62
C LEU A 86 -22.70 -21.71 -16.25
N THR A 87 -23.29 -22.24 -15.18
CA THR A 87 -23.05 -21.75 -13.81
C THR A 87 -21.58 -21.91 -13.42
N GLN A 88 -20.98 -23.08 -13.66
CA GLN A 88 -19.58 -23.35 -13.37
C GLN A 88 -18.65 -22.44 -14.18
N ASN A 89 -18.92 -22.25 -15.47
CA ASN A 89 -18.10 -21.40 -16.33
C ASN A 89 -18.19 -19.92 -15.93
N ILE A 90 -19.37 -19.43 -15.54
CA ILE A 90 -19.53 -18.05 -15.03
C ILE A 90 -18.75 -17.87 -13.72
N LEU A 91 -18.88 -18.81 -12.78
CA LEU A 91 -18.15 -18.76 -11.52
C LEU A 91 -16.63 -18.78 -11.76
N LEU A 92 -16.16 -19.71 -12.60
CA LEU A 92 -14.74 -19.83 -12.93
C LEU A 92 -14.22 -18.57 -13.64
N ALA A 93 -14.95 -18.07 -14.64
CA ALA A 93 -14.59 -16.84 -15.34
C ALA A 93 -14.53 -15.64 -14.40
N SER A 94 -15.50 -15.53 -13.46
CA SER A 94 -15.50 -14.46 -12.46
C SER A 94 -14.28 -14.54 -11.53
N ALA A 95 -13.91 -15.74 -11.09
CA ALA A 95 -12.73 -15.98 -10.25
C ALA A 95 -11.43 -15.67 -10.99
N VAL A 96 -11.32 -16.11 -12.26
CA VAL A 96 -10.18 -15.80 -13.13
C VAL A 96 -10.05 -14.29 -13.36
N VAL A 97 -11.15 -13.60 -13.68
CA VAL A 97 -11.14 -12.14 -13.87
C VAL A 97 -10.74 -11.42 -12.58
N ALA A 98 -11.25 -11.86 -11.43
CA ALA A 98 -10.90 -11.27 -10.15
C ALA A 98 -9.39 -11.42 -9.87
N LEU A 99 -8.83 -12.61 -10.06
CA LEU A 99 -7.40 -12.89 -9.88
C LEU A 99 -6.53 -12.13 -10.89
N LEU A 100 -6.89 -12.16 -12.18
CA LEU A 100 -6.15 -11.42 -13.20
C LEU A 100 -6.09 -9.93 -12.87
N ARG A 101 -7.22 -9.35 -12.45
CA ARG A 101 -7.30 -7.93 -12.10
C ARG A 101 -6.54 -7.58 -10.81
N SER A 102 -6.54 -8.45 -9.81
CA SER A 102 -5.95 -8.16 -8.50
C SER A 102 -4.46 -8.49 -8.40
N THR A 103 -3.97 -9.50 -9.11
CA THR A 103 -2.59 -9.97 -8.98
C THR A 103 -1.79 -9.84 -10.28
N ILE A 104 -2.24 -10.51 -11.35
CA ILE A 104 -1.46 -10.66 -12.58
C ILE A 104 -1.27 -9.31 -13.29
N ILE A 105 -2.36 -8.58 -13.58
CA ILE A 105 -2.31 -7.34 -14.34
C ILE A 105 -1.45 -6.27 -13.61
N PRO A 106 -1.65 -6.00 -12.31
CA PRO A 106 -0.81 -5.04 -11.58
C PRO A 106 0.67 -5.45 -11.55
N PHE A 107 0.98 -6.74 -11.46
CA PHE A 107 2.36 -7.22 -11.46
C PHE A 107 3.03 -7.02 -12.83
N PHE A 108 2.40 -7.44 -13.92
CA PHE A 108 3.00 -7.33 -15.25
C PHE A 108 3.01 -5.90 -15.81
N LEU A 109 1.90 -5.16 -15.67
CA LEU A 109 1.82 -3.78 -16.17
C LEU A 109 2.48 -2.76 -15.23
N GLY A 110 2.65 -3.11 -13.95
CA GLY A 110 3.28 -2.28 -12.94
C GLY A 110 4.73 -2.68 -12.73
N GLU A 111 4.97 -3.69 -11.88
CA GLU A 111 6.32 -4.08 -11.45
C GLU A 111 7.22 -4.49 -12.64
N CYS A 112 6.78 -5.41 -13.50
CA CYS A 112 7.61 -5.85 -14.65
C CYS A 112 7.91 -4.68 -15.61
N ARG A 113 6.93 -3.80 -15.86
CA ARG A 113 7.13 -2.60 -16.68
C ARG A 113 8.11 -1.64 -16.04
N LEU A 114 8.01 -1.41 -14.74
CA LEU A 114 8.94 -0.58 -13.97
C LEU A 114 10.37 -1.12 -14.10
N ARG A 115 10.55 -2.44 -13.93
CA ARG A 115 11.85 -3.12 -14.08
C ARG A 115 12.39 -3.07 -15.50
N TYR A 116 11.52 -3.17 -16.50
CA TYR A 116 11.92 -3.08 -17.89
C TYR A 116 12.46 -1.69 -18.25
N LEU A 117 11.79 -0.63 -17.75
CA LEU A 117 12.15 0.75 -18.08
C LEU A 117 13.34 1.28 -17.26
N TYR A 118 13.38 0.97 -15.96
CA TYR A 118 14.33 1.59 -15.03
C TYR A 118 15.32 0.59 -14.41
N GLY A 119 15.16 -0.71 -14.63
CA GLY A 119 16.02 -1.73 -14.04
C GLY A 119 15.86 -1.87 -12.52
N PHE A 120 16.93 -2.30 -11.86
CA PHE A 120 17.04 -2.33 -10.40
C PHE A 120 17.97 -1.19 -9.98
N GLN A 121 17.47 -0.30 -9.13
CA GLN A 121 18.18 0.90 -8.68
C GLN A 121 18.68 0.72 -7.25
N GLU A 122 19.71 1.48 -6.87
CA GLU A 122 20.23 1.46 -5.49
C GLU A 122 19.20 2.03 -4.52
N ALA A 123 18.62 3.19 -4.84
CA ALA A 123 17.44 3.75 -4.18
C ALA A 123 16.21 3.54 -5.07
N GLU A 124 15.24 2.75 -4.57
CA GLU A 124 13.99 2.52 -5.30
C GLU A 124 12.83 3.20 -4.63
N LEU A 125 12.09 3.96 -5.43
CA LEU A 125 10.89 4.62 -4.96
C LEU A 125 9.75 3.61 -4.74
N ALA A 126 9.22 3.60 -3.52
CA ALA A 126 8.01 2.88 -3.16
C ALA A 126 6.90 3.89 -2.83
N ILE A 127 5.90 4.00 -3.70
CA ILE A 127 4.64 4.72 -3.42
C ILE A 127 3.53 3.70 -3.23
N ARG A 128 2.85 3.74 -2.08
CA ARG A 128 1.68 2.90 -1.82
C ARG A 128 0.48 3.75 -1.43
N ARG A 129 -0.70 3.25 -1.78
CA ARG A 129 -1.99 3.85 -1.46
C ARG A 129 -2.63 3.10 -0.30
N ALA A 130 -3.19 3.87 0.62
CA ALA A 130 -3.98 3.33 1.72
C ALA A 130 -5.16 2.51 1.18
N PRO A 131 -5.57 1.43 1.89
CA PRO A 131 -6.78 0.70 1.55
C PRO A 131 -8.00 1.63 1.57
N ARG A 132 -9.03 1.28 0.80
CA ARG A 132 -10.30 2.05 0.70
C ARG A 132 -11.17 1.98 1.96
N SER A 133 -10.57 1.80 3.14
CA SER A 133 -11.28 1.80 4.42
C SER A 133 -11.97 3.16 4.61
N ARG A 134 -13.17 3.12 5.18
CA ARG A 134 -14.10 4.25 5.33
C ARG A 134 -13.35 5.49 5.81
N SER A 135 -13.41 6.56 5.02
CA SER A 135 -12.85 7.89 5.30
C SER A 135 -13.01 8.25 6.77
N LEU A 136 -11.95 8.07 7.57
CA LEU A 136 -11.91 8.60 8.91
C LEU A 136 -11.64 10.10 8.78
N ASP A 137 -12.73 10.83 8.97
CA ASP A 137 -12.84 12.27 8.86
C ASP A 137 -11.86 12.93 9.85
N LEU A 138 -10.80 13.53 9.32
CA LEU A 138 -9.76 14.23 10.10
C LEU A 138 -10.36 15.32 11.01
N ARG A 139 -11.55 15.83 10.66
CA ARG A 139 -12.28 16.87 11.42
C ARG A 139 -12.74 16.40 12.80
N ASN A 140 -12.99 15.10 13.01
CA ASN A 140 -13.34 14.60 14.34
C ASN A 140 -12.15 14.53 15.29
N ILE A 141 -10.94 14.54 14.74
CA ILE A 141 -9.71 14.31 15.48
C ILE A 141 -9.15 15.61 16.05
N THR A 142 -9.32 16.73 15.34
CA THR A 142 -9.05 18.06 15.90
C THR A 142 -9.95 18.38 17.09
N ASN A 143 -11.16 17.80 17.14
CA ASN A 143 -12.09 17.96 18.27
C ASN A 143 -11.75 17.07 19.48
N LEU A 144 -11.01 15.97 19.28
CA LEU A 144 -10.50 15.10 20.37
C LEU A 144 -9.36 15.77 21.16
N SER A 145 -8.74 16.82 20.63
CA SER A 145 -7.77 17.64 21.38
C SER A 145 -8.41 18.50 22.47
N GLY A 146 -9.74 18.66 22.47
CA GLY A 146 -10.48 19.45 23.46
C GLY A 146 -11.03 18.66 24.63
N ASP A 147 -11.14 17.32 24.52
CA ASP A 147 -11.73 16.48 25.54
C ASP A 147 -10.65 15.77 26.38
N SER A 148 -10.63 16.13 27.66
CA SER A 148 -9.57 15.94 28.66
C SER A 148 -9.36 14.49 29.14
N LYS A 149 -9.65 13.49 28.30
CA LYS A 149 -9.44 12.05 28.59
C LYS A 149 -8.85 11.27 27.41
N ALA A 150 -8.05 11.91 26.55
CA ALA A 150 -7.15 11.15 25.68
C ALA A 150 -6.19 10.32 26.57
N PRO A 151 -6.07 9.00 26.35
CA PRO A 151 -5.11 8.19 27.09
C PRO A 151 -3.72 8.81 26.88
N LYS A 152 -3.02 9.17 27.96
CA LYS A 152 -1.65 9.69 27.88
C LYS A 152 -0.82 8.75 27.00
N LEU A 153 -0.50 9.19 25.79
CA LEU A 153 0.26 8.40 24.84
C LEU A 153 1.73 8.49 25.25
N THR A 154 2.18 7.52 26.03
CA THR A 154 3.59 7.36 26.35
C THR A 154 4.40 7.08 25.10
N GLY A 155 5.66 7.56 25.05
CA GLY A 155 6.58 7.34 23.94
C GLY A 155 6.77 5.87 23.54
N SER A 156 6.42 4.90 24.42
CA SER A 156 6.44 3.48 24.08
C SER A 156 5.42 3.07 23.01
N ALA A 157 4.36 3.86 22.78
CA ALA A 157 3.36 3.59 21.74
C ALA A 157 3.82 4.01 20.33
N LEU A 158 4.87 4.82 20.22
CA LEU A 158 5.36 5.35 18.95
C LEU A 158 6.25 4.34 18.20
N VAL A 159 7.02 3.53 18.92
CA VAL A 159 7.88 2.49 18.33
C VAL A 159 7.07 1.43 17.55
N PRO A 160 6.00 0.82 18.12
CA PRO A 160 5.15 -0.12 17.39
C PRO A 160 4.52 0.50 16.15
N LEU A 161 4.16 1.79 16.23
CA LEU A 161 3.53 2.51 15.14
C LEU A 161 4.51 2.76 13.99
N CYS A 162 5.74 3.18 14.29
CA CYS A 162 6.79 3.34 13.28
C CYS A 162 7.12 1.99 12.64
N TYR A 163 7.16 0.92 13.43
CA TYR A 163 7.39 -0.43 12.92
C TYR A 163 6.25 -0.90 12.00
N ALA A 164 5.00 -0.64 12.38
CA ALA A 164 3.85 -0.92 11.52
C ALA A 164 3.96 -0.14 10.21
N ALA A 165 4.24 1.17 10.25
CA ALA A 165 4.41 1.99 9.06
C ALA A 165 5.58 1.49 8.16
N GLN A 166 6.69 1.06 8.75
CA GLN A 166 7.81 0.47 7.99
C GLN A 166 7.39 -0.82 7.29
N ASN A 167 6.66 -1.69 7.99
CA ASN A 167 6.15 -2.95 7.44
C ASN A 167 5.14 -2.71 6.31
N LEU A 168 4.35 -1.63 6.40
CA LEU A 168 3.41 -1.24 5.36
C LEU A 168 4.09 -0.82 4.06
N VAL A 169 5.37 -0.43 4.07
CA VAL A 169 6.13 -0.05 2.87
C VAL A 169 7.19 -1.08 2.47
N ASP A 170 7.52 -2.03 3.33
CA ASP A 170 8.48 -3.08 3.00
C ASP A 170 7.98 -3.90 1.80
N MET A 171 8.77 -3.94 0.73
CA MET A 171 8.50 -4.72 -0.49
C MET A 171 8.54 -6.21 -0.22
N LYS A 172 9.30 -6.66 0.79
CA LYS A 172 9.42 -8.07 1.14
C LYS A 172 8.09 -8.63 1.64
N LEU A 173 7.42 -7.89 2.52
CA LEU A 173 6.19 -8.36 3.17
C LEU A 173 5.06 -8.70 2.19
N VAL A 174 4.99 -7.99 1.05
CA VAL A 174 4.00 -8.25 0.00
C VAL A 174 4.12 -9.66 -0.58
N TYR A 175 5.35 -10.15 -0.75
CA TYR A 175 5.60 -11.42 -1.42
C TYR A 175 5.84 -12.59 -0.46
N TYR A 176 6.27 -12.33 0.77
CA TYR A 176 6.39 -13.36 1.81
C TYR A 176 5.05 -13.71 2.47
N ARG A 177 4.06 -12.81 2.43
CA ARG A 177 2.73 -13.05 3.01
C ARG A 177 1.65 -12.93 1.93
N PRO A 178 1.40 -13.98 1.12
CA PRO A 178 0.35 -13.92 0.10
C PRO A 178 -1.05 -13.69 0.70
N GLY A 179 -1.28 -14.06 1.96
CA GLY A 179 -2.51 -13.73 2.68
C GLY A 179 -2.72 -12.22 2.87
N ALA A 180 -1.64 -11.42 2.91
CA ALA A 180 -1.73 -9.97 3.00
C ALA A 180 -2.33 -9.35 1.74
N LEU A 181 -2.16 -9.96 0.56
CA LEU A 181 -2.77 -9.48 -0.70
C LEU A 181 -4.31 -9.47 -0.65
N PHE A 182 -4.89 -10.31 0.20
CA PHE A 182 -6.35 -10.42 0.38
C PHE A 182 -6.84 -9.68 1.64
N SER A 183 -5.93 -9.05 2.39
CA SER A 183 -6.28 -8.30 3.59
C SER A 183 -6.96 -6.99 3.20
N SER A 184 -8.01 -6.61 3.93
CA SER A 184 -8.63 -5.29 3.82
C SER A 184 -7.67 -4.15 4.16
N ASN A 185 -6.58 -4.46 4.87
CA ASN A 185 -5.59 -3.50 5.35
C ASN A 185 -4.38 -3.40 4.42
N TYR A 186 -4.46 -4.01 3.24
CA TYR A 186 -3.34 -4.07 2.30
C TYR A 186 -3.11 -2.72 1.63
N TRP A 187 -1.91 -2.19 1.81
CA TRP A 187 -1.45 -0.99 1.11
C TRP A 187 -0.98 -1.36 -0.29
N THR A 188 -1.73 -0.90 -1.27
CA THR A 188 -1.51 -1.28 -2.68
C THR A 188 -0.40 -0.43 -3.31
N PRO A 189 0.55 -1.02 -4.04
CA PRO A 189 1.56 -0.25 -4.77
C PRO A 189 0.91 0.56 -5.91
N GLU A 190 1.26 1.83 -5.99
CA GLU A 190 0.78 2.75 -7.03
C GLU A 190 1.85 2.90 -8.13
N TYR A 191 1.94 1.90 -9.01
CA TYR A 191 2.97 1.87 -10.05
C TYR A 191 2.85 3.03 -11.04
N SER A 192 1.65 3.57 -11.26
CA SER A 192 1.46 4.75 -12.11
C SER A 192 2.20 5.96 -11.54
N ALA A 193 2.04 6.22 -10.24
CA ALA A 193 2.74 7.27 -9.52
C ALA A 193 4.25 7.01 -9.47
N MET A 194 4.69 5.77 -9.28
CA MET A 194 6.13 5.45 -9.30
C MET A 194 6.75 5.76 -10.68
N LEU A 195 6.12 5.33 -11.78
CA LEU A 195 6.59 5.59 -13.14
C LEU A 195 6.67 7.10 -13.42
N ASP A 196 5.64 7.84 -13.04
CA ASP A 196 5.59 9.29 -13.22
C ASP A 196 6.60 10.02 -12.33
N ALA A 197 6.85 9.53 -11.12
CA ALA A 197 7.87 10.07 -10.24
C ALA A 197 9.28 9.87 -10.82
N TYR A 198 9.60 8.69 -11.36
CA TYR A 198 10.87 8.47 -12.06
C TYR A 198 11.03 9.40 -13.28
N ASN A 199 9.95 9.63 -14.03
CA ASN A 199 9.97 10.62 -15.12
C ASN A 199 10.25 12.04 -14.60
N CYS A 200 9.62 12.45 -13.50
CA CYS A 200 9.82 13.77 -12.88
C CYS A 200 11.24 13.93 -12.32
N LEU A 201 11.79 12.88 -11.70
CA LEU A 201 13.18 12.82 -11.22
C LEU A 201 14.17 12.93 -12.38
N GLY A 202 13.96 12.16 -13.46
CA GLY A 202 14.79 12.23 -14.66
C GLY A 202 14.74 13.59 -15.37
N ALA A 203 13.62 14.31 -15.25
CA ALA A 203 13.47 15.68 -15.75
C ALA A 203 13.96 16.77 -14.78
N GLY A 204 14.44 16.40 -13.58
CA GLY A 204 14.88 17.34 -12.55
C GLY A 204 13.77 18.22 -11.96
N GLN A 205 12.51 17.80 -12.09
CA GLN A 205 11.35 18.53 -11.56
C GLN A 205 11.11 18.28 -10.07
N LEU A 206 11.50 17.09 -9.61
CA LEU A 206 11.43 16.64 -8.23
C LEU A 206 12.81 16.09 -7.85
N ALA A 207 13.12 16.08 -6.55
CA ALA A 207 14.31 15.46 -5.99
C ALA A 207 13.97 14.14 -5.31
N GLU A 208 14.94 13.24 -5.18
CA GLU A 208 14.72 11.96 -4.48
C GLU A 208 14.27 12.19 -3.02
N VAL A 209 14.80 13.24 -2.39
CA VAL A 209 14.49 13.63 -1.00
C VAL A 209 13.00 13.94 -0.79
N ASP A 210 12.30 14.38 -1.85
CA ASP A 210 10.87 14.67 -1.80
C ASP A 210 10.04 13.40 -1.58
N PHE A 211 10.65 12.23 -1.78
CA PHE A 211 10.04 10.92 -1.62
C PHE A 211 10.64 10.08 -0.48
N ASP A 212 11.32 10.73 0.46
CA ASP A 212 11.73 10.08 1.70
C ASP A 212 10.51 9.52 2.47
N PHE A 213 10.78 8.82 3.57
CA PHE A 213 9.75 8.06 4.28
C PHE A 213 8.69 8.99 4.89
N ALA A 214 7.54 9.10 4.24
CA ALA A 214 6.51 10.08 4.57
C ALA A 214 5.12 9.60 4.18
N VAL A 215 4.12 10.14 4.87
CA VAL A 215 2.70 9.90 4.63
C VAL A 215 2.06 11.19 4.15
N TRP A 216 1.26 11.11 3.09
CA TRP A 216 0.68 12.23 2.37
C TRP A 216 -0.84 12.10 2.36
N LYS A 217 -1.57 13.18 2.63
CA LYS A 217 -3.03 13.23 2.47
C LYS A 217 -3.50 14.57 2.02
N GLN A 218 -4.46 14.53 1.11
CA GLN A 218 -5.23 15.68 0.73
C GLN A 218 -6.38 15.87 1.72
N ALA A 219 -6.51 17.07 2.26
CA ALA A 219 -7.66 17.50 3.05
C ALA A 219 -8.04 18.92 2.62
N ASP A 220 -9.31 19.13 2.27
CA ASP A 220 -9.84 20.44 1.88
C ASP A 220 -9.01 21.16 0.78
N GLY A 221 -8.48 20.39 -0.18
CA GLY A 221 -7.68 20.90 -1.30
C GLY A 221 -6.22 21.23 -0.96
N ALA A 222 -5.78 20.96 0.27
CA ALA A 222 -4.39 21.11 0.69
C ALA A 222 -3.76 19.74 0.95
N TRP A 223 -2.52 19.54 0.47
CA TRP A 223 -1.74 18.37 0.82
C TRP A 223 -1.01 18.58 2.14
N THR A 224 -1.14 17.60 3.01
CA THR A 224 -0.41 17.51 4.28
C THR A 224 0.55 16.34 4.22
N VAL A 225 1.78 16.57 4.68
CA VAL A 225 2.82 15.55 4.78
C VAL A 225 3.20 15.34 6.24
N CYS A 226 3.35 14.07 6.60
CA CYS A 226 3.88 13.61 7.87
C CYS A 226 5.16 12.82 7.61
N GLU A 227 6.31 13.40 7.97
CA GLU A 227 7.62 12.77 7.76
C GLU A 227 7.86 11.69 8.81
N LEU A 228 7.67 10.44 8.41
CA LEU A 228 7.80 9.27 9.28
C LEU A 228 9.24 9.04 9.76
N TRP A 229 10.22 9.40 8.96
CA TRP A 229 11.63 9.27 9.35
C TRP A 229 11.97 10.16 10.56
N ARG A 230 11.41 11.38 10.63
CA ARG A 230 11.59 12.27 11.79
C ARG A 230 10.94 11.71 13.05
N LEU A 231 9.78 11.08 12.90
CA LEU A 231 9.13 10.40 14.02
C LEU A 231 9.96 9.24 14.54
N GLN A 232 10.58 8.48 13.65
CA GLN A 232 11.47 7.40 14.04
C GLN A 232 12.70 7.91 14.80
N GLU A 233 13.29 9.04 14.39
CA GLU A 233 14.38 9.69 15.12
C GLU A 233 13.91 10.13 16.52
N MET A 234 12.75 10.78 16.60
CA MET A 234 12.16 11.21 17.88
C MET A 234 11.75 10.04 18.78
N ALA A 235 11.43 8.87 18.22
CA ALA A 235 11.17 7.66 19.00
C ALA A 235 12.39 7.22 19.81
N HIS A 236 13.58 7.52 19.29
CA HIS A 236 14.84 7.21 19.95
C HIS A 236 15.24 8.30 20.96
N ASP A 237 14.73 9.53 20.79
CA ASP A 237 14.99 10.66 21.68
C ASP A 237 13.87 10.84 22.73
N ALA A 238 14.12 10.38 23.96
CA ALA A 238 13.13 10.34 25.06
C ALA A 238 12.52 11.70 25.49
N THR A 239 13.00 12.83 24.97
CA THR A 239 12.61 14.19 25.37
C THR A 239 11.57 14.84 24.45
N ALA A 240 11.23 14.24 23.31
CA ALA A 240 10.40 14.86 22.26
C ALA A 240 8.93 14.40 22.24
N VAL A 241 8.35 14.09 23.41
CA VAL A 241 7.08 13.36 23.54
C VAL A 241 5.84 14.19 23.17
N SER A 242 5.82 15.51 23.38
CA SER A 242 4.62 16.32 23.15
C SER A 242 4.32 16.60 21.67
N THR A 243 5.36 16.75 20.82
CA THR A 243 5.19 16.91 19.37
C THR A 243 4.87 15.58 18.67
N ALA A 244 5.20 14.45 19.30
CA ALA A 244 4.85 13.13 18.82
C ALA A 244 3.34 12.83 18.90
N GLU A 245 2.61 13.38 19.88
CA GLU A 245 1.18 13.08 20.07
C GLU A 245 0.32 13.45 18.84
N ALA A 246 0.50 14.66 18.28
CA ALA A 246 -0.24 15.10 17.10
C ALA A 246 0.05 14.22 15.86
N ALA A 247 1.31 13.80 15.71
CA ALA A 247 1.73 12.95 14.62
C ALA A 247 1.24 11.50 14.78
N ILE A 248 1.17 10.97 16.01
CA ILE A 248 0.58 9.66 16.29
C ILE A 248 -0.92 9.67 15.99
N ILE A 249 -1.61 10.71 16.42
CA ILE A 249 -3.04 10.89 16.16
C ILE A 249 -3.31 10.86 14.64
N ILE A 250 -2.50 11.58 13.88
CA ILE A 250 -2.55 11.57 12.43
C ILE A 250 -2.24 10.17 11.91
N LEU A 251 -1.14 9.53 12.31
CA LEU A 251 -0.83 8.19 11.82
C LEU A 251 -1.88 7.14 12.16
N ARG A 252 -2.53 7.22 13.32
CA ARG A 252 -3.69 6.38 13.65
C ARG A 252 -4.85 6.64 12.71
N SER A 253 -5.16 7.91 12.44
CA SER A 253 -6.21 8.28 11.47
C SER A 253 -5.90 7.82 10.04
N PHE A 254 -4.62 7.77 9.70
CA PHE A 254 -4.13 7.43 8.37
C PHE A 254 -4.06 5.93 8.15
N MET A 255 -3.67 5.18 9.18
CA MET A 255 -3.41 3.75 9.09
C MET A 255 -4.59 2.90 9.62
N ASP A 256 -5.68 3.52 10.06
CA ASP A 256 -6.85 2.84 10.68
C ASP A 256 -6.40 1.85 11.78
N LEU A 257 -5.42 2.30 12.57
CA LEU A 257 -4.65 1.43 13.47
C LEU A 257 -5.49 0.83 14.59
N ASP A 258 -6.64 1.41 14.93
CA ASP A 258 -7.51 0.86 15.98
C ASP A 258 -8.01 -0.55 15.59
N ALA A 259 -8.15 -0.84 14.29
CA ALA A 259 -8.44 -2.18 13.78
C ALA A 259 -7.19 -3.09 13.73
N PHE A 260 -6.00 -2.50 13.54
CA PHE A 260 -4.73 -3.21 13.34
C PHE A 260 -4.09 -3.66 14.67
N THR A 261 -4.12 -2.82 15.71
CA THR A 261 -3.46 -3.09 17.00
C THR A 261 -4.14 -4.17 17.85
N SER A 262 -5.41 -4.51 17.59
CA SER A 262 -6.10 -5.56 18.36
C SER A 262 -5.89 -6.98 17.80
N ARG A 263 -5.59 -7.11 16.50
CA ARG A 263 -5.42 -8.41 15.81
C ARG A 263 -3.97 -8.79 15.52
N GLU A 264 -3.15 -7.87 15.00
CA GLU A 264 -1.78 -8.24 14.65
C GLU A 264 -0.84 -8.29 15.87
N LEU A 265 -1.16 -7.57 16.93
CA LEU A 265 -0.39 -7.61 18.19
C LEU A 265 -0.68 -8.89 18.99
N SER A 266 -1.82 -9.57 18.75
CA SER A 266 -2.06 -10.93 19.28
C SER A 266 -1.42 -12.02 18.44
N ASP A 267 -1.22 -11.78 17.14
CA ASP A 267 -0.60 -12.76 16.22
C ASP A 267 0.93 -12.61 16.13
N ALA A 268 1.48 -11.51 16.66
CA ALA A 268 2.92 -11.24 16.76
C ALA A 268 3.54 -11.58 18.13
N LEU A 269 2.71 -11.97 19.12
CA LEU A 269 3.10 -12.54 20.41
C LEU A 269 2.84 -14.05 20.43
#